data_AF-A0AAV4XCG0-F1
#
_entry.id   AF-A0AAV4XCG0-F1
#
_cell.length_a   1.000
_cell.length_b   1.000
_cell.length_c   1.000
_cell.angle_alpha   90.00
_cell.angle_beta   90.00
_cell.angle_gamma   90.00
#
_symmetry.space_group_name_H-M   'P 1'
#
loop_
_entity.id
_entity.type
_entity.pdbx_description
1 polymer ?
#
loop_
_entity_poly.entity_id
_entity_poly.type
_entity_poly.pdbx_seq_one_letter_code
_entity_poly.pdbx_strand_id
1 'polypeptide(L)'
;MIASTQARREVVDFSFPYSIDGTTFSSPRPYIIIERTGIFLSIRYHFVDKYNDFNAYSTIAFKYILRDSYPLTKKLFFDVFGSFTGLPLNSKIKGFGPRIACLSWLFYVKIIALCYCTFCFLFLTIPLKSAAIRDVYQLTNIVKDGQYKCHIFRGTSDQETFYNAYSGPLKIIADYVKKKK
;
A
#
# COMPACT_ATOMS: atom_id res chain seq x y z
N MET A 1 -20.96 -33.34 -10.74
CA MET A 1 -21.54 -33.70 -9.43
C MET A 1 -22.97 -33.18 -9.41
N ILE A 2 -23.95 -33.99 -8.98
CA ILE A 2 -25.38 -33.63 -9.03
C ILE A 2 -25.80 -33.14 -7.64
N ALA A 3 -26.31 -31.91 -7.56
CA ALA A 3 -26.83 -31.38 -6.31
C ALA A 3 -28.19 -32.00 -5.98
N SER A 4 -28.35 -32.42 -4.73
CA SER A 4 -29.59 -32.98 -4.18
C SER A 4 -30.49 -31.82 -3.71
N THR A 5 -31.23 -31.20 -4.63
CA THR A 5 -32.21 -30.16 -4.33
C THR A 5 -33.58 -30.78 -4.03
N GLN A 6 -34.44 -30.08 -3.28
CA GLN A 6 -35.78 -30.56 -2.93
C GLN A 6 -36.60 -30.94 -4.17
N ALA A 7 -36.62 -30.07 -5.18
CA ALA A 7 -37.32 -30.32 -6.44
C ALA A 7 -36.82 -31.57 -7.19
N ARG A 8 -35.55 -31.96 -7.02
CA ARG A 8 -35.01 -33.18 -7.64
C ARG A 8 -35.29 -34.42 -6.82
N ARG A 9 -35.35 -34.30 -5.49
CA ARG A 9 -35.72 -35.42 -4.59
C ARG A 9 -37.16 -35.89 -4.79
N GLU A 10 -38.04 -35.03 -5.28
CA GLU A 10 -39.43 -35.39 -5.61
C GLU A 10 -39.55 -36.29 -6.85
N VAL A 11 -38.54 -36.29 -7.72
CA VAL A 11 -38.55 -37.01 -9.00
C VAL A 11 -37.60 -38.22 -8.97
N VAL A 12 -36.52 -38.15 -8.19
CA VAL A 12 -35.45 -39.15 -8.17
C VAL A 12 -34.95 -39.41 -6.75
N ASP A 13 -34.79 -40.69 -6.40
CA ASP A 13 -34.16 -41.10 -5.15
C ASP A 13 -32.63 -40.91 -5.19
N PHE A 14 -32.09 -40.21 -4.19
CA PHE A 14 -30.65 -39.98 -4.04
C PHE A 14 -30.07 -40.89 -2.95
N SER A 15 -28.87 -41.43 -3.19
CA SER A 15 -28.07 -42.06 -2.15
C SER A 15 -27.52 -41.03 -1.15
N PHE A 16 -26.90 -41.51 -0.06
CA PHE A 16 -26.19 -40.64 0.86
C PHE A 16 -25.13 -39.79 0.13
N PRO A 17 -24.94 -38.51 0.53
CA PRO A 17 -24.01 -37.61 -0.13
C PRO A 17 -22.57 -38.06 0.07
N TYR A 18 -21.81 -38.14 -1.03
CA TYR A 18 -20.38 -38.50 -1.01
C TYR A 18 -19.48 -37.33 -0.59
N SER A 19 -19.92 -36.08 -0.82
CA SER A 19 -19.25 -34.85 -0.38
C SER A 19 -20.29 -33.80 0.00
N ILE A 20 -19.89 -32.89 0.91
CA ILE A 20 -20.67 -31.71 1.28
C ILE A 20 -19.91 -30.50 0.75
N ASP A 21 -20.35 -29.99 -0.40
CA ASP A 21 -19.73 -28.83 -1.05
C ASP A 21 -20.61 -27.59 -0.84
N GLY A 22 -19.99 -26.48 -0.43
CA GLY A 22 -20.63 -25.19 -0.25
C GLY A 22 -20.52 -24.31 -1.50
N THR A 23 -21.54 -23.53 -1.80
CA THR A 23 -21.48 -22.55 -2.88
C THR A 23 -20.63 -21.35 -2.45
N THR A 24 -19.57 -21.06 -3.20
CA THR A 24 -18.71 -19.88 -3.00
C THR A 24 -18.74 -19.00 -4.25
N PHE A 25 -18.54 -17.69 -4.08
CA PHE A 25 -18.35 -16.80 -5.22
C PHE A 25 -16.86 -16.69 -5.58
N SER A 26 -16.58 -16.48 -6.87
CA SER A 26 -15.23 -16.16 -7.35
C SER A 26 -15.16 -14.69 -7.71
N SER A 27 -14.14 -14.00 -7.21
CA SER A 27 -13.88 -12.59 -7.52
C SER A 27 -12.49 -12.45 -8.16
N PRO A 28 -12.26 -11.39 -8.96
CA PRO A 28 -10.92 -11.11 -9.48
C PRO A 28 -9.93 -10.90 -8.33
N ARG A 29 -8.68 -11.32 -8.55
CA ARG A 29 -7.62 -11.14 -7.56
C ARG A 29 -7.43 -9.65 -7.27
N PRO A 30 -7.15 -9.27 -6.00
CA PRO A 30 -6.87 -7.89 -5.67
C PRO A 30 -5.65 -7.39 -6.44
N TYR A 31 -5.80 -6.23 -7.09
CA TYR A 31 -4.75 -5.63 -7.91
C TYR A 31 -3.97 -4.59 -7.10
N ILE A 32 -2.77 -4.23 -7.58
CA ILE A 32 -1.91 -3.23 -6.97
C ILE A 32 -2.44 -1.85 -7.31
N ILE A 33 -2.66 -1.00 -6.30
CA ILE A 33 -3.17 0.36 -6.48
C ILE A 33 -2.01 1.26 -6.92
N ILE A 34 -1.84 1.42 -8.23
CA ILE A 34 -0.73 2.18 -8.84
C ILE A 34 -0.79 3.68 -8.49
N GLU A 35 -1.99 4.25 -8.35
CA GLU A 35 -2.18 5.68 -8.05
C GLU A 35 -1.53 6.12 -6.74
N ARG A 36 -1.66 5.30 -5.69
CA ARG A 36 -1.06 5.61 -4.39
C ARG A 36 0.47 5.53 -4.47
N THR A 37 1.00 4.53 -5.18
CA THR A 37 2.46 4.43 -5.37
C THR A 37 3.04 5.60 -6.16
N GLY A 38 2.31 6.18 -7.10
CA GLY A 38 2.74 7.34 -7.89
C GLY A 38 2.93 8.60 -7.04
N ILE A 39 2.00 8.89 -6.13
CA ILE A 39 2.08 10.07 -5.24
C ILE A 39 3.30 9.96 -4.32
N PHE A 40 3.56 8.77 -3.75
CA PHE A 40 4.72 8.57 -2.87
C PHE A 40 6.05 8.67 -3.61
N LEU A 41 6.09 8.21 -4.86
CA LEU A 41 7.28 8.36 -5.70
C LEU A 41 7.60 9.84 -5.92
N SER A 42 6.60 10.66 -6.25
CA SER A 42 6.77 12.11 -6.43
C SER A 42 7.27 12.80 -5.15
N ILE A 43 6.68 12.49 -3.99
CA ILE A 43 7.11 13.08 -2.71
C ILE A 43 8.55 12.69 -2.38
N ARG A 44 8.93 11.42 -2.60
CA ARG A 44 10.31 10.95 -2.39
C ARG A 44 11.30 11.73 -3.26
N TYR A 45 11.00 11.92 -4.55
CA TYR A 45 11.89 12.67 -5.43
C TYR A 45 12.06 14.12 -4.97
N HIS A 46 10.97 14.82 -4.63
CA HIS A 46 11.06 16.20 -4.13
C HIS A 46 11.82 16.30 -2.80
N PHE A 47 11.65 15.33 -1.90
CA PHE A 47 12.39 15.30 -0.64
C PHE A 47 13.90 15.13 -0.88
N VAL A 48 14.30 14.18 -1.75
CA VAL A 48 15.71 13.93 -2.07
C VAL A 48 16.35 15.12 -2.77
N ASP A 49 15.63 15.73 -3.71
CA ASP A 49 16.10 16.90 -4.47
C ASP A 49 16.35 18.11 -3.54
N LYS A 50 15.34 18.48 -2.74
CA LYS A 50 15.47 19.58 -1.76
C LYS A 50 16.51 19.31 -0.68
N TYR A 51 16.67 18.05 -0.29
CA TYR A 51 17.70 17.66 0.65
C TYR A 51 19.11 17.79 0.04
N ASN A 52 19.29 17.40 -1.22
CA ASN A 52 20.57 17.53 -1.91
C ASN A 52 20.96 19.01 -2.10
N ASP A 53 19.99 19.85 -2.47
CA ASP A 53 20.16 21.30 -2.51
C ASP A 53 20.62 21.83 -1.15
N PHE A 54 19.93 21.44 -0.07
CA PHE A 54 20.27 21.88 1.29
C PHE A 54 21.68 21.45 1.72
N ASN A 55 22.11 20.23 1.38
CA ASN A 55 23.48 19.77 1.65
C ASN A 55 24.54 20.57 0.87
N ALA A 56 24.24 20.95 -0.38
CA ALA A 56 25.13 21.82 -1.14
C ALA A 56 25.29 23.19 -0.44
N TYR A 57 24.19 23.78 0.05
CA TYR A 57 24.27 25.03 0.83
C TYR A 57 24.97 24.85 2.18
N SER A 58 24.74 23.74 2.88
CA SER A 58 25.36 23.50 4.20
C SER A 58 26.87 23.34 4.09
N THR A 59 27.39 22.69 3.05
CA THR A 59 28.84 22.58 2.81
C THR A 59 29.49 23.94 2.55
N ILE A 60 28.80 24.84 1.84
CA ILE A 60 29.23 26.23 1.65
C ILE A 60 29.20 26.99 2.99
N ALA A 61 28.14 26.86 3.78
CA ALA A 61 28.04 27.49 5.10
C ALA A 61 29.13 26.98 6.07
N PHE A 62 29.42 25.67 6.06
CA PHE A 62 30.49 25.07 6.85
C PHE A 62 31.86 25.61 6.45
N LYS A 63 32.11 25.87 5.16
CA LYS A 63 33.34 26.56 4.72
C LYS A 63 33.49 27.93 5.37
N TYR A 64 32.42 28.73 5.38
CA TYR A 64 32.46 30.07 5.97
C TYR A 64 32.57 30.03 7.50
N ILE A 65 31.96 29.05 8.16
CA ILE A 65 32.02 28.87 9.62
C ILE A 65 33.38 28.32 10.08
N LEU A 66 34.01 27.45 9.29
CA LEU A 66 35.32 26.84 9.57
C LEU A 66 36.51 27.68 9.09
N ARG A 67 36.28 28.99 8.82
CA ARG A 67 37.23 30.02 8.36
C ARG A 67 38.71 29.56 8.30
N ASP A 68 39.23 29.48 7.09
CA ASP A 68 40.65 29.28 6.69
C ASP A 68 41.32 27.91 6.88
N SER A 69 40.71 26.90 7.50
CA SER A 69 41.45 25.62 7.71
C SER A 69 41.35 24.60 6.58
N TYR A 70 40.39 24.72 5.64
CA TYR A 70 40.22 23.75 4.55
C TYR A 70 39.73 24.41 3.24
N PRO A 71 40.34 24.13 2.07
CA PRO A 71 39.78 24.52 0.78
C PRO A 71 38.42 23.82 0.51
N LEU A 72 37.68 24.26 -0.51
CA LEU A 72 36.48 23.59 -1.09
C LEU A 72 36.87 22.25 -1.74
N THR A 73 37.53 21.40 -0.98
CA THR A 73 37.95 20.07 -1.39
C THR A 73 36.75 19.13 -1.37
N LYS A 74 36.70 18.22 -2.35
CA LYS A 74 35.77 17.09 -2.40
C LYS A 74 35.67 16.37 -1.05
N LYS A 75 36.77 16.33 -0.30
CA LYS A 75 36.84 15.75 1.05
C LYS A 75 35.85 16.36 2.05
N LEU A 76 35.67 17.68 2.10
CA LEU A 76 34.75 18.31 3.05
C LEU A 76 33.29 18.01 2.67
N PHE A 77 32.99 18.02 1.37
CA PHE A 77 31.69 17.59 0.86
C PHE A 77 31.40 16.13 1.24
N PHE A 78 32.36 15.22 1.01
CA PHE A 78 32.20 13.80 1.36
C PHE A 78 32.21 13.53 2.86
N ASP A 79 32.88 14.34 3.68
CA ASP A 79 32.84 14.24 5.13
C ASP A 79 31.46 14.67 5.66
N VAL A 80 30.91 15.78 5.16
CA VAL A 80 29.56 16.27 5.51
C VAL A 80 28.48 15.31 5.00
N PHE A 81 28.57 14.87 3.74
CA PHE A 81 27.67 13.88 3.17
C PHE A 81 27.82 12.52 3.86
N GLY A 82 29.04 12.12 4.18
CA GLY A 82 29.35 10.88 4.88
C GLY A 82 28.78 10.87 6.30
N SER A 83 28.80 12.01 7.00
CA SER A 83 28.19 12.15 8.32
C SER A 83 26.69 11.81 8.33
N PHE A 84 26.00 12.03 7.20
CA PHE A 84 24.61 11.62 7.02
C PHE A 84 24.43 10.11 6.98
N THR A 85 25.34 9.41 6.28
CA THR A 85 25.39 7.94 6.26
C THR A 85 25.91 7.33 7.56
N GLY A 86 26.25 8.16 8.55
CA GLY A 86 26.81 7.72 9.83
C GLY A 86 28.33 7.50 9.80
N LEU A 87 29.02 7.93 8.74
CA LEU A 87 30.48 7.90 8.70
C LEU A 87 31.07 8.92 9.68
N PRO A 88 32.16 8.59 10.38
CA PRO A 88 32.80 9.51 11.30
C PRO A 88 33.41 10.70 10.56
N LEU A 89 33.17 11.91 11.08
CA LEU A 89 33.82 13.13 10.61
C LEU A 89 35.30 13.09 11.02
N ASN A 90 36.20 12.84 10.07
CA ASN A 90 37.63 12.72 10.34
C ASN A 90 38.38 14.07 10.28
N SER A 91 37.62 15.16 10.24
CA SER A 91 38.13 16.53 10.14
C SER A 91 38.56 17.05 11.51
N LYS A 92 39.79 17.57 11.62
CA LYS A 92 40.30 18.15 12.88
C LYS A 92 39.65 19.51 13.13
N ILE A 93 38.74 19.59 14.09
CA ILE A 93 38.01 20.82 14.47
C ILE A 93 38.79 21.56 15.56
N LYS A 94 39.24 22.79 15.26
CA LYS A 94 39.88 23.70 16.21
C LYS A 94 38.92 24.82 16.61
N GLY A 95 38.78 25.08 17.91
CA GLY A 95 37.91 26.13 18.45
C GLY A 95 36.52 25.65 18.92
N PHE A 96 35.89 26.43 19.79
CA PHE A 96 34.62 26.08 20.44
C PHE A 96 33.39 26.32 19.52
N GLY A 97 33.38 27.43 18.77
CA GLY A 97 32.29 27.75 17.82
C GLY A 97 32.07 26.67 16.75
N PRO A 98 33.13 26.25 16.01
CA PRO A 98 33.08 25.12 15.09
C PRO A 98 32.59 23.80 15.67
N ARG A 99 32.91 23.52 16.95
CA ARG A 99 32.45 22.30 17.64
C ARG A 99 30.95 22.32 17.88
N ILE A 100 30.39 23.45 18.32
CA ILE A 100 28.94 23.61 18.49
C ILE A 100 28.23 23.48 17.15
N ALA A 101 28.75 24.10 16.08
CA ALA A 101 28.20 23.98 14.73
C ALA A 101 28.22 22.54 14.21
N CYS A 102 29.28 21.78 14.51
CA CYS A 102 29.36 20.36 14.16
C CYS A 102 28.35 19.52 14.94
N LEU A 103 28.16 19.77 16.23
CA LEU A 103 27.18 19.06 17.05
C LEU A 103 25.74 19.35 16.63
N SER A 104 25.42 20.62 16.33
CA SER A 104 24.08 20.99 15.84
C SER A 104 23.80 20.36 14.48
N TRP A 105 24.81 20.25 13.61
CA TRP A 105 24.70 19.53 12.35
C TRP A 105 24.44 18.04 12.53
N LEU A 106 25.17 17.36 13.42
CA LEU A 106 24.94 15.95 13.70
C LEU A 106 23.54 15.71 14.25
N PHE A 107 23.05 16.59 15.13
CA PHE A 107 21.68 16.51 15.65
C PHE A 107 20.63 16.69 14.54
N TYR A 108 20.84 17.68 13.67
CA TYR A 108 20.00 17.94 12.51
C TYR A 108 19.93 16.74 11.55
N VAL A 109 21.08 16.17 11.20
CA VAL A 109 21.19 14.96 10.37
C VAL A 109 20.41 13.80 10.98
N LYS A 110 20.50 13.59 12.29
CA LYS A 110 19.75 12.53 12.99
C LYS A 110 18.24 12.78 12.94
N ILE A 111 17.78 14.01 13.13
CA ILE A 111 16.37 14.36 13.01
C ILE A 111 15.87 14.07 11.59
N ILE A 112 16.59 14.48 10.56
CA ILE A 112 16.21 14.20 9.17
C ILE A 112 16.13 12.69 8.90
N ALA A 113 17.13 11.94 9.36
CA ALA A 113 17.13 10.49 9.19
C ALA A 113 15.89 9.86 9.87
N LEU A 114 15.53 10.32 11.07
CA LEU A 114 14.31 9.87 11.75
C LEU A 114 13.04 10.24 10.97
N CYS A 115 12.93 11.48 10.47
CA CYS A 115 11.80 11.92 9.65
C CYS A 115 11.67 11.12 8.35
N TYR A 116 12.79 10.78 7.70
CA TYR A 116 12.78 9.94 6.51
C TYR A 116 12.35 8.51 6.83
N CYS A 117 12.83 7.95 7.96
CA CYS A 117 12.40 6.64 8.43
C CYS A 117 10.90 6.62 8.75
N THR A 118 10.36 7.60 9.46
CA THR A 118 8.91 7.67 9.74
C THR A 118 8.09 7.80 8.46
N PHE A 119 8.56 8.56 7.48
CA PHE A 119 7.92 8.63 6.17
C PHE A 119 7.93 7.27 5.43
N CYS A 120 9.07 6.56 5.47
CA CYS A 120 9.15 5.20 4.92
C CYS A 120 8.23 4.21 5.66
N PHE A 121 8.09 4.34 6.97
CA PHE A 121 7.16 3.53 7.74
C PHE A 121 5.70 3.84 7.40
N LEU A 122 5.35 5.11 7.22
CA LEU A 122 4.03 5.51 6.73
C LEU A 122 3.73 4.92 5.35
N PHE A 123 4.75 4.78 4.49
CA PHE A 123 4.58 4.09 3.21
C PHE A 123 4.30 2.60 3.39
N LEU A 124 5.00 1.93 4.31
CA LEU A 124 4.81 0.50 4.58
C LEU A 124 3.45 0.18 5.22
N THR A 125 2.85 1.11 5.96
CA THR A 125 1.54 0.90 6.58
C THR A 125 0.37 1.08 5.62
N ILE A 126 0.58 1.68 4.44
CA ILE A 126 -0.48 1.89 3.45
C ILE A 126 -0.70 0.61 2.64
N PRO A 127 -1.95 0.11 2.55
CA PRO A 127 -2.24 -1.10 1.79
C PRO A 127 -2.01 -0.85 0.29
N LEU A 128 -1.05 -1.58 -0.27
CA LEU A 128 -0.70 -1.53 -1.70
C LEU A 128 -1.69 -2.28 -2.61
N LYS A 129 -2.53 -3.13 -2.02
CA LYS A 129 -3.49 -3.98 -2.75
C LYS A 129 -4.91 -3.52 -2.46
N SER A 130 -5.78 -3.62 -3.46
CA SER A 130 -7.21 -3.41 -3.26
C SER A 130 -7.78 -4.40 -2.23
N ALA A 131 -8.81 -4.00 -1.49
CA ALA A 131 -9.47 -4.90 -0.55
C ALA A 131 -10.06 -6.10 -1.32
N ALA A 132 -9.74 -7.30 -0.86
CA ALA A 132 -10.36 -8.52 -1.40
C ALA A 132 -11.81 -8.60 -0.92
N ILE A 133 -12.73 -8.96 -1.81
CA ILE A 133 -14.13 -9.20 -1.46
C ILE A 133 -14.19 -10.52 -0.71
N ARG A 134 -14.40 -10.47 0.61
CA ARG A 134 -14.43 -11.67 1.47
C ARG A 134 -15.83 -12.13 1.82
N ASP A 135 -16.79 -11.21 1.75
CA ASP A 135 -18.15 -11.44 2.24
C ASP A 135 -19.19 -11.14 1.15
N VAL A 136 -20.29 -11.88 1.18
CA VAL A 136 -21.44 -11.72 0.29
C VAL A 136 -22.12 -10.37 0.53
N TYR A 137 -22.09 -9.84 1.76
CA TYR A 137 -22.58 -8.48 2.04
C TYR A 137 -21.74 -7.41 1.34
N GLN A 138 -20.42 -7.54 1.37
CA GLN A 138 -19.52 -6.64 0.64
C GLN A 138 -19.77 -6.73 -0.87
N LEU A 139 -19.90 -7.94 -1.40
CA LEU A 139 -20.25 -8.16 -2.80
C LEU A 139 -21.57 -7.47 -3.16
N THR A 140 -22.59 -7.59 -2.31
CA THR A 140 -23.91 -7.00 -2.54
C THR A 140 -23.84 -5.48 -2.65
N ASN A 141 -23.11 -4.82 -1.75
CA ASN A 141 -22.96 -3.36 -1.79
C ASN A 141 -22.22 -2.91 -3.06
N ILE A 142 -21.13 -3.58 -3.39
CA ILE A 142 -20.33 -3.30 -4.58
C ILE A 142 -21.14 -3.48 -5.89
N VAL A 143 -22.03 -4.47 -5.90
CA VAL A 143 -22.94 -4.74 -7.05
C VAL A 143 -24.03 -3.68 -7.14
N LYS A 144 -24.60 -3.24 -6.01
CA LYS A 144 -25.57 -2.13 -5.98
C LYS A 144 -24.95 -0.85 -6.54
N ASP A 145 -23.71 -0.57 -6.17
CA ASP A 145 -22.94 0.59 -6.63
C ASP A 145 -22.56 0.49 -8.12
N GLY A 146 -22.83 -0.65 -8.76
CA GLY A 146 -22.62 -0.87 -10.19
C GLY A 146 -21.16 -1.03 -10.60
N GLN A 147 -20.25 -1.14 -9.64
CA GLN A 147 -18.82 -1.30 -9.91
C GLN A 147 -18.47 -2.67 -10.50
N TYR A 148 -19.26 -3.71 -10.19
CA TYR A 148 -19.02 -5.07 -10.68
C TYR A 148 -20.26 -5.67 -11.35
N LYS A 149 -20.01 -6.48 -12.38
CA LYS A 149 -21.02 -7.34 -13.01
C LYS A 149 -20.93 -8.73 -12.40
N CYS A 150 -22.03 -9.19 -11.81
CA CYS A 150 -22.15 -10.57 -11.34
C CYS A 150 -22.70 -11.47 -12.44
N HIS A 151 -22.15 -12.67 -12.54
CA HIS A 151 -22.59 -13.70 -13.47
C HIS A 151 -22.89 -14.99 -12.71
N ILE A 152 -23.94 -15.67 -13.12
CA ILE A 152 -24.36 -16.97 -12.59
C ILE A 152 -24.46 -17.91 -13.78
N PHE A 153 -23.89 -19.11 -13.63
CA PHE A 153 -23.92 -20.12 -14.68
C PHE A 153 -25.35 -20.60 -14.92
N ARG A 154 -25.80 -20.49 -16.17
CA ARG A 154 -27.14 -20.93 -16.56
C ARG A 154 -27.25 -22.46 -16.52
N GLY A 155 -28.41 -22.97 -16.08
CA GLY A 155 -28.70 -24.41 -16.02
C GLY A 155 -28.10 -25.13 -14.80
N THR A 156 -27.57 -24.39 -13.83
CA THR A 156 -27.07 -24.94 -12.57
C THR A 156 -28.18 -25.00 -11.52
N SER A 157 -28.10 -25.95 -10.58
CA SER A 157 -29.00 -26.01 -9.41
C SER A 157 -28.95 -24.71 -8.60
N ASP A 158 -27.76 -24.12 -8.52
CA ASP A 158 -27.51 -22.91 -7.74
C ASP A 158 -28.25 -21.71 -8.33
N GLN A 159 -28.50 -21.70 -9.64
CA GLN A 159 -29.29 -20.66 -10.28
C GLN A 159 -30.72 -20.61 -9.73
N GLU A 160 -31.38 -21.76 -9.58
CA GLU A 160 -32.75 -21.84 -9.05
C GLU A 160 -32.79 -21.41 -7.59
N THR A 161 -31.87 -21.92 -6.78
CA THR A 161 -31.73 -21.53 -5.36
C THR A 161 -31.46 -20.03 -5.21
N PHE A 162 -30.62 -19.46 -6.08
CA PHE A 162 -30.26 -18.05 -6.05
C PHE A 162 -31.45 -17.15 -6.45
N TYR A 163 -32.21 -17.52 -7.48
CA TYR A 163 -33.37 -16.73 -7.93
C TYR A 163 -34.61 -16.89 -7.05
N ASN A 164 -34.70 -17.98 -6.29
CA ASN A 164 -35.77 -18.25 -5.34
C ASN A 164 -35.45 -17.77 -3.91
N ALA A 165 -34.32 -17.10 -3.69
CA ALA A 165 -33.96 -16.54 -2.40
C ALA A 165 -35.00 -15.51 -1.92
N TYR A 166 -35.67 -15.79 -0.80
CA TYR A 166 -36.79 -14.98 -0.31
C TYR A 166 -36.36 -13.60 0.23
N SER A 167 -35.17 -13.53 0.84
CA SER A 167 -34.63 -12.33 1.48
C SER A 167 -33.09 -12.36 1.54
N GLY A 168 -32.49 -11.24 1.94
CA GLY A 168 -31.06 -11.12 2.20
C GLY A 168 -30.21 -10.69 0.99
N PRO A 169 -28.88 -10.75 1.13
CA PRO A 169 -27.93 -10.24 0.13
C PRO A 169 -28.05 -10.95 -1.22
N LEU A 170 -28.34 -12.25 -1.21
CA LEU A 170 -28.52 -13.07 -2.43
C LEU A 170 -29.67 -12.57 -3.31
N LYS A 171 -30.81 -12.21 -2.70
CA LYS A 171 -31.96 -11.68 -3.43
C LYS A 171 -31.64 -10.36 -4.14
N ILE A 172 -30.93 -9.47 -3.46
CA ILE A 172 -30.53 -8.18 -4.04
C ILE A 172 -29.65 -8.40 -5.28
N ILE A 173 -28.67 -9.30 -5.18
CA ILE A 173 -27.81 -9.64 -6.31
C ILE A 173 -28.65 -10.29 -7.43
N ALA A 174 -29.60 -11.17 -7.08
CA ALA A 174 -30.48 -11.84 -8.02
C ALA A 174 -31.33 -10.86 -8.82
N ASP A 175 -31.94 -9.88 -8.15
CA ASP A 175 -32.74 -8.83 -8.77
C ASP A 175 -31.88 -7.94 -9.67
N TYR A 176 -30.65 -7.64 -9.25
CA TYR A 176 -29.70 -6.87 -10.05
C TYR A 176 -29.29 -7.61 -11.34
N VAL A 177 -29.01 -8.91 -11.23
CA VAL A 177 -28.66 -9.76 -12.39
C VAL A 177 -29.86 -9.92 -13.33
N LYS A 178 -31.09 -10.02 -12.81
CA LYS A 178 -32.32 -10.05 -13.64
C LYS A 178 -32.52 -8.75 -14.41
N LYS A 179 -32.28 -7.59 -13.76
CA LYS A 179 -32.50 -6.27 -14.36
C LYS A 179 -31.49 -5.91 -15.47
N LYS A 180 -30.29 -6.50 -15.44
CA LYS A 180 -29.22 -6.27 -16.44
C LYS A 180 -29.14 -7.34 -17.55
N LYS A 181 -30.05 -8.32 -17.55
CA LYS A 181 -30.21 -9.30 -18.64
C LYS A 181 -30.97 -8.67 -19.80
#